data_AF-A0A954HUW9-F1
#
_entry.id   AF-A0A954HUW9-F1
#
_cell.length_a   1.000
_cell.length_b   1.000
_cell.length_c   1.000
_cell.angle_alpha   90.00
_cell.angle_beta   90.00
_cell.angle_gamma   90.00
#
_symmetry.space_group_name_H-M   'P 1'
#
loop_
_entity.id
_entity.type
_entity.pdbx_description
1 polymer ?
#
loop_
_entity_poly.entity_id
_entity_poly.type
_entity_poly.pdbx_seq_one_letter_code
_entity_poly.pdbx_strand_id
1 'polypeptide(L)' 'MISQLAHRGPDGRGLFVEGPAGLGHSRLSIIDLEGGSQPLAGADGTVHVTFNGEIYNFR' A
#
# COMPACT_ATOMS: atom_id res chain seq x y z
N MET A 1 14.35 1.86 -4.73
CA MET A 1 13.92 0.62 -4.05
C MET A 1 12.52 0.19 -4.50
N ILE A 2 11.44 0.92 -4.23
CA ILE A 2 10.07 0.51 -4.62
C ILE A 2 9.92 0.31 -6.14
N SER A 3 10.55 1.16 -6.95
CA SER A 3 10.54 1.06 -8.41
C SER A 3 11.07 -0.28 -8.96
N GLN A 4 11.92 -0.99 -8.22
CA GLN A 4 12.41 -2.32 -8.61
C GLN A 4 11.30 -3.38 -8.56
N LEU A 5 10.24 -3.13 -7.79
CA LEU A 5 9.07 -4.00 -7.66
C LEU A 5 7.93 -3.60 -8.62
N ALA A 6 8.16 -2.69 -9.57
CA ALA A 6 7.15 -2.21 -10.51
C ALA A 6 6.42 -3.34 -11.26
N HIS A 7 7.12 -4.44 -11.55
CA HIS A 7 6.55 -5.60 -12.24
C HIS A 7 5.48 -6.34 -11.41
N ARG A 8 5.48 -6.18 -10.07
CA ARG A 8 4.47 -6.77 -9.18
C ARG A 8 3.25 -5.88 -8.95
N GLY A 9 3.37 -4.60 -9.28
CA GLY A 9 2.35 -3.59 -9.01
C GLY A 9 2.54 -2.38 -9.90
N PRO A 10 2.12 -2.47 -11.17
CA PRO A 10 2.37 -1.43 -12.17
C PRO A 10 1.45 -0.21 -12.03
N ASP A 11 0.32 -0.34 -11.32
CA ASP A 11 -0.75 0.65 -11.33
C ASP A 11 -0.51 1.81 -10.35
N GLY A 12 0.27 1.57 -9.29
CA GLY A 12 0.50 2.58 -8.27
C GLY A 12 1.74 2.34 -7.45
N ARG A 13 2.25 3.42 -6.83
CA ARG A 13 3.35 3.37 -5.87
C ARG A 13 3.06 4.33 -4.73
N GLY A 14 3.38 3.93 -3.51
CA GLY A 14 3.26 4.77 -2.33
C GLY A 14 4.39 4.55 -1.35
N LEU A 15 4.67 5.59 -0.57
CA LEU A 15 5.72 5.63 0.43
C LEU A 15 5.21 6.42 1.63
N PHE A 16 5.37 5.85 2.82
CA PHE A 16 5.21 6.54 4.09
C PHE A 16 6.55 6.50 4.83
N VAL A 17 6.99 7.61 5.41
CA VAL A 17 8.26 7.71 6.16
C VAL A 17 8.01 8.49 7.44
N GLU A 18 8.44 7.94 8.57
CA GLU A 18 8.40 8.59 9.86
C GLU A 18 9.73 8.37 10.59
N GLY A 19 10.49 9.45 10.80
CA GLY A 19 11.83 9.40 11.37
C GLY A 19 12.74 8.42 10.60
N PRO A 20 13.32 7.40 11.26
CA PRO A 20 14.20 6.43 10.61
C PRO A 20 13.45 5.26 9.92
N ALA A 21 12.13 5.20 10.00
CA ALA A 21 11.33 4.09 9.48
C ALA A 21 10.55 4.48 8.21
N GLY A 22 10.37 3.52 7.30
CA GLY A 22 9.58 3.74 6.08
C GLY A 22 8.86 2.49 5.59
N LEU A 23 7.64 2.68 5.08
CA LEU A 23 6.81 1.68 4.44
C LEU A 23 6.67 2.01 2.95
N GLY A 24 6.96 1.05 2.08
CA GLY A 24 6.82 1.19 0.63
C GLY A 24 5.85 0.18 0.04
N HIS A 25 5.16 0.57 -1.02
CA HIS A 25 4.23 -0.31 -1.73
C HIS A 25 4.27 -0.09 -3.25
N SER A 26 4.20 -1.18 -4.01
CA SER A 26 3.95 -1.18 -5.46
C SER A 26 2.64 -1.94 -5.69
N ARG A 27 1.62 -1.26 -6.22
CA ARG A 27 0.24 -1.72 -6.23
C ARG A 27 -0.17 -2.32 -7.57
N LEU A 28 -0.70 -3.54 -7.54
CA LEU A 28 -1.59 -4.06 -8.57
C LEU A 28 -3.02 -3.87 -8.06
N SER A 29 -3.85 -3.16 -8.82
CA SER A 29 -5.18 -2.74 -8.39
C SER A 29 -6.20 -3.79 -8.79
N ILE A 30 -6.76 -4.49 -7.80
CA ILE A 30 -7.74 -5.59 -8.00
C ILE A 30 -9.09 -5.24 -7.34
N ILE A 31 -9.08 -4.94 -6.04
CA ILE A 31 -10.24 -4.47 -5.27
C ILE A 31 -10.07 -2.98 -4.93
N ASP A 32 -11.17 -2.22 -5.04
CA ASP A 32 -11.24 -0.78 -4.79
C ASP A 32 -10.16 0.01 -5.58
N LEU A 33 -10.37 0.10 -6.89
CA LEU A 33 -9.37 0.62 -7.82
C LEU A 33 -8.91 2.05 -7.48
N GLU A 34 -9.83 2.89 -6.97
CA GLU A 34 -9.57 4.30 -6.67
C GLU A 34 -9.16 4.53 -5.21
N GLY A 35 -9.81 3.87 -4.25
CA GLY A 35 -9.59 4.11 -2.82
C GLY A 35 -8.49 3.28 -2.17
N GLY A 36 -8.06 2.18 -2.80
CA GLY A 36 -7.14 1.21 -2.19
C GLY A 36 -5.65 1.57 -2.23
N SER A 37 -5.30 2.85 -2.24
CA SER A 37 -3.90 3.30 -2.22
C SER A 37 -3.18 2.85 -0.95
N GLN A 38 -1.91 2.46 -1.07
CA GLN A 38 -1.08 2.02 0.06
C GLN A 38 0.30 2.71 0.07
N PRO A 39 0.94 2.92 1.24
CA PRO A 39 0.50 2.51 2.58
C PRO A 39 -0.81 3.14 3.04
N LEU A 40 -1.68 2.32 3.64
CA LEU A 40 -3.00 2.74 4.10
C LEU A 40 -2.91 3.30 5.51
N ALA A 41 -3.41 4.51 5.71
CA ALA A 41 -3.54 5.13 7.03
C ALA A 41 -4.85 4.70 7.71
N GLY A 42 -4.78 4.43 9.01
CA GLY A 42 -5.96 4.29 9.87
C GLY A 42 -6.73 5.61 10.01
N ALA A 43 -7.90 5.56 10.65
CA ALA A 43 -8.83 6.70 10.72
C ALA A 43 -8.23 7.96 11.39
N ASP A 44 -7.31 7.79 12.33
CA ASP A 44 -6.61 8.87 13.04
C ASP A 44 -5.20 9.15 12.50
N GLY A 45 -4.77 8.41 11.47
CA GLY A 45 -3.45 8.54 10.85
C GLY A 45 -2.27 8.06 11.71
N THR A 46 -2.51 7.43 12.86
CA THR A 46 -1.42 6.97 13.77
C THR A 46 -0.89 5.59 13.40
N VAL A 47 -1.69 4.78 12.71
CA VAL A 47 -1.34 3.44 12.24
C VAL A 47 -1.29 3.43 10.72
N HIS A 48 -0.20 2.90 10.16
CA HIS A 48 -0.01 2.73 8.72
C HIS A 48 0.26 1.27 8.38
N VAL A 49 -0.33 0.78 7.29
CA VAL A 49 -0.20 -0.60 6.82
C VAL A 49 0.25 -0.67 5.36
N THR A 50 1.12 -1.64 5.06
CA THR A 50 1.36 -2.12 3.69
C THR A 50 1.08 -3.63 3.65
N PHE A 51 0.39 -4.09 2.62
CA PHE A 51 -0.07 -5.47 2.49
C PHE A 51 -0.04 -5.92 1.03
N ASN A 52 0.46 -7.13 0.76
CA ASN A 52 0.40 -7.78 -0.55
C ASN A 52 -0.39 -9.09 -0.45
N GLY A 53 -1.64 -9.09 -0.90
CA GLY A 53 -2.53 -10.24 -0.89
C GLY A 53 -4.00 -9.82 -0.92
N GLU A 54 -4.88 -10.77 -0.65
CA GLU A 54 -6.33 -10.56 -0.59
C GLU A 54 -6.89 -11.13 0.72
N ILE A 55 -7.71 -10.34 1.42
CA ILE A 55 -8.46 -10.80 2.60
C ILE A 55 -9.87 -11.15 2.13
N TYR A 56 -10.18 -12.43 1.96
CA TYR A 56 -11.44 -12.86 1.33
C TYR A 56 -12.69 -12.61 2.18
N ASN A 57 -12.54 -12.49 3.49
CA ASN A 57 -13.63 -12.27 4.45
C ASN A 57 -13.69 -10.82 4.97
N PHE A 58 -13.39 -9.84 4.12
CA PHE A 58 -13.38 -8.41 4.46
C PHE A 58 -14.79 -7.76 4.55
N ARG A 59 -15.84 -8.56 4.36
CA ARG A 59 -17.25 -8.17 4.47
C ARG A 59 -17.89 -8.89 5.63
#